data_AF-A0A2K3NWV8-F1
#
_entry.id   AF-A0A2K3NWV8-F1
#
_cell.length_a   1.000
_cell.length_b   1.000
_cell.length_c   1.000
_cell.angle_alpha   90.00
_cell.angle_beta   90.00
_cell.angle_gamma   90.00
#
_symmetry.space_group_name_H-M   'P 1'
#
loop_
_entity.id
_entity.type
_entity.pdbx_description
1 polymer ?
#
loop_
_entity_poly.entity_id
_entity_poly.type
_entity_poly.pdbx_seq_one_letter_code
_entity_poly.pdbx_strand_id
1 'polypeptide(L)'
;MSLKSFCKLIVANAVLAMAIPGLTLLPSKINFLSEISLISHALLLCYIESRFFSYSSIYYYGFEDEVMYPSYMVVMTTLLGLALVRRLSVDHRIGGKAVWILTCLFSSKLSMLFIASKSVVWVSAILLLAVSPPLLLYRDKSKTASKMKPWQGYAHACVVALSVWFCRETIFEALQWWNGRSPSDGLILGFCILLIGMACIPIVAIHFSHVLSVKRCLVLIAATGLLLILMQPPLPLSLSYQSDLIKTARHTADDISIYGFIAGKPTWPSWLLIIAILLTLASITSIIPIKYIVELRTVYSIAMGVALGIYISAEYFVWAVVLDVLIVVTMVCASVFVVFTHMPSASSTKLLPWVFALLVALFPVTYLLEGQLRIKNILEDSEIGNLGEEEKKLTTLLAIEGARTSLLGLYAAIFMLIALEIKYKLTSIMREKVLESSGNRHSHSGQSVSASSLPRARFMQHRRSSTVPSFTIKRMAADGAWMPSVGNVATILCFAICLVLNVYLTGGSNRSIFFLAPILLLLNQDSDFIAGFGDKHRYFPVTVVISVYFAITALYSIWEDVWQGNGGWGLQIGGPDWIFMVKNLALLVLTFPSHIIFNRCSQD
;
A
#
# COMPACT_ATOMS: atom_id res chain seq x y z
N MET A 1 12.91 -5.11 -46.23
CA MET A 1 12.19 -4.41 -47.32
C MET A 1 13.14 -4.29 -48.48
N SER A 2 12.71 -4.46 -49.74
CA SER A 2 13.61 -4.30 -50.89
C SER A 2 13.97 -2.83 -51.08
N LEU A 3 15.23 -2.55 -51.44
CA LEU A 3 15.75 -1.20 -51.71
C LEU A 3 14.87 -0.43 -52.71
N LYS A 4 14.37 -1.14 -53.74
CA LYS A 4 13.45 -0.59 -54.75
C LYS A 4 12.16 -0.04 -54.14
N SER A 5 11.56 -0.76 -53.19
CA SER A 5 10.34 -0.30 -52.51
C SER A 5 10.61 0.92 -51.62
N PHE A 6 11.80 0.95 -51.02
CA PHE A 6 12.23 2.04 -50.17
C PHE A 6 12.47 3.34 -50.93
N CYS A 7 13.19 3.31 -52.05
CA CYS A 7 13.38 4.48 -52.91
C CYS A 7 12.05 5.06 -53.41
N LYS A 8 11.05 4.19 -53.70
CA LYS A 8 9.70 4.65 -54.07
C LYS A 8 9.03 5.46 -52.96
N LEU A 9 9.18 5.06 -51.69
CA LEU A 9 8.61 5.80 -50.56
C LEU A 9 9.30 7.17 -50.39
N ILE A 10 10.62 7.23 -50.51
CA ILE A 10 11.35 8.52 -50.41
C ILE A 10 10.92 9.47 -51.52
N VAL A 11 10.86 8.99 -52.76
CA VAL A 11 10.39 9.80 -53.91
C VAL A 11 8.95 10.27 -53.69
N ALA A 12 8.06 9.39 -53.24
CA ALA A 12 6.68 9.77 -52.91
C ALA A 12 6.62 10.84 -51.81
N ASN A 13 7.47 10.74 -50.79
CA ASN A 13 7.54 11.73 -49.72
C ASN A 13 8.03 13.11 -50.22
N ALA A 14 9.03 13.11 -51.10
CA ALA A 14 9.57 14.33 -51.70
C ALA A 14 8.53 15.01 -52.61
N VAL A 15 7.79 14.23 -53.40
CA VAL A 15 6.68 14.73 -54.24
C VAL A 15 5.60 15.37 -53.37
N LEU A 16 5.20 14.73 -52.26
CA LEU A 16 4.25 15.30 -51.30
C LEU A 16 4.78 16.61 -50.70
N ALA A 17 6.05 16.64 -50.28
CA ALA A 17 6.67 17.84 -49.71
C ALA A 17 6.68 19.03 -50.69
N MET A 18 6.94 18.78 -51.98
CA MET A 18 6.90 19.81 -53.02
C MET A 18 5.47 20.25 -53.38
N ALA A 19 4.49 19.35 -53.27
CA ALA A 19 3.09 19.66 -53.58
C ALA A 19 2.41 20.52 -52.50
N ILE A 20 2.77 20.35 -51.23
CA ILE A 20 2.13 21.02 -50.08
C ILE A 20 2.14 22.56 -50.22
N PRO A 21 3.26 23.26 -50.53
CA PRO A 21 3.26 24.71 -50.73
C PRO A 21 2.27 25.17 -51.81
N GLY A 22 2.21 24.46 -52.95
CA GLY A 22 1.27 24.77 -54.04
C GLY A 22 -0.19 24.55 -53.62
N LEU A 23 -0.45 23.51 -52.84
CA LEU A 23 -1.78 23.21 -52.31
C LEU A 23 -2.27 24.24 -51.28
N THR A 24 -1.35 24.91 -50.56
CA THR A 24 -1.72 25.97 -49.60
C THR A 24 -2.11 27.30 -50.26
N LEU A 25 -1.88 27.45 -51.56
CA LEU A 25 -2.29 28.64 -52.34
C LEU A 25 -3.72 28.52 -52.88
N LEU A 26 -4.34 27.34 -52.78
CA LEU A 26 -5.70 27.09 -53.23
C LEU A 26 -6.75 27.77 -52.31
N PRO A 27 -7.96 28.07 -52.83
CA PRO A 27 -9.01 28.72 -52.06
C PRO A 27 -9.43 27.89 -50.84
N SER A 28 -9.88 28.59 -49.79
CA SER A 28 -10.15 28.04 -48.45
C SER A 28 -11.12 26.85 -48.40
N LYS A 29 -11.98 26.68 -49.41
CA LYS A 29 -12.88 25.51 -49.55
C LYS A 29 -12.13 24.19 -49.78
N ILE A 30 -10.89 24.23 -50.27
CA ILE A 30 -10.06 23.05 -50.58
C ILE A 30 -8.97 22.83 -49.50
N ASN A 31 -8.96 23.61 -48.41
CA ASN A 31 -7.97 23.48 -47.34
C ASN A 31 -7.88 22.07 -46.75
N PHE A 32 -8.98 21.31 -46.74
CA PHE A 32 -9.00 19.90 -46.31
C PHE A 32 -8.01 19.02 -47.10
N LEU A 33 -7.79 19.31 -48.39
CA LEU A 33 -6.83 18.57 -49.21
C LEU A 33 -5.38 18.88 -48.80
N SER A 34 -5.10 20.13 -48.43
CA SER A 34 -3.81 20.51 -47.87
C SER A 34 -3.57 19.84 -46.50
N GLU A 35 -4.60 19.72 -45.66
CA GLU A 35 -4.52 19.03 -44.36
C GLU A 35 -4.24 17.54 -44.53
N ILE A 36 -4.98 16.85 -45.43
CA ILE A 36 -4.73 15.43 -45.74
C ILE A 36 -3.32 15.23 -46.30
N SER A 37 -2.90 16.09 -47.23
CA SER A 37 -1.56 16.00 -47.83
C SER A 37 -0.46 16.13 -46.78
N LEU A 38 -0.63 17.05 -45.82
CA LEU A 38 0.34 17.29 -44.75
C LEU A 38 0.35 16.14 -43.71
N ILE A 39 -0.82 15.58 -43.37
CA ILE A 39 -0.90 14.37 -42.52
C ILE A 39 -0.26 13.16 -43.23
N SER A 40 -0.53 12.99 -44.53
CA SER A 40 0.07 11.91 -45.34
C SER A 40 1.58 12.03 -45.40
N HIS A 41 2.11 13.23 -45.65
CA HIS A 41 3.54 13.51 -45.61
C HIS A 41 4.16 13.19 -44.24
N ALA A 42 3.54 13.64 -43.15
CA ALA A 42 4.02 13.35 -41.80
C ALA A 42 4.03 11.84 -41.49
N LEU A 43 2.97 11.12 -41.85
CA LEU A 43 2.88 9.65 -41.69
C LEU A 43 3.99 8.93 -42.45
N LEU A 44 4.21 9.30 -43.71
CA LEU A 44 5.20 8.68 -44.58
C LEU A 44 6.62 8.98 -44.09
N LEU A 45 6.87 10.21 -43.63
CA LEU A 45 8.13 10.59 -42.99
C LEU A 45 8.37 9.79 -41.69
N CYS A 46 7.39 9.66 -40.81
CA CYS A 46 7.50 8.83 -39.60
C CYS A 46 7.79 7.35 -39.94
N TYR A 47 7.15 6.81 -40.98
CA TYR A 47 7.39 5.44 -41.44
C TYR A 47 8.85 5.25 -41.92
N ILE A 48 9.35 6.16 -42.75
CA ILE A 48 10.72 6.10 -43.29
C ILE A 48 11.75 6.20 -42.17
N GLU A 49 11.63 7.19 -41.28
CA GLU A 49 12.57 7.40 -40.18
C GLU A 49 12.55 6.23 -39.18
N SER A 50 11.38 5.70 -38.85
CA SER A 50 11.25 4.53 -37.98
C SER A 50 12.02 3.33 -38.54
N ARG A 51 11.95 3.11 -39.86
CA ARG A 51 12.70 2.03 -40.52
C ARG A 51 14.20 2.28 -40.53
N PHE A 52 14.64 3.49 -40.86
CA PHE A 52 16.06 3.85 -40.83
C PHE A 52 16.68 3.64 -39.44
N PHE A 53 16.04 4.18 -38.41
CA PHE A 53 16.53 4.13 -37.03
C PHE A 53 16.49 2.71 -36.42
N SER A 54 15.41 1.95 -36.68
CA SER A 54 15.30 0.58 -36.17
C SER A 54 16.25 -0.39 -36.88
N TYR A 55 16.54 -0.17 -38.16
CA TYR A 55 17.43 -1.06 -38.91
C TYR A 55 18.89 -0.89 -38.48
N SER A 56 19.34 0.35 -38.23
CA SER A 56 20.69 0.59 -37.72
C SER A 56 20.88 0.07 -36.30
N SER A 57 19.90 0.27 -35.39
CA SER A 57 20.05 -0.12 -33.98
C SER A 57 19.96 -1.63 -33.71
N ILE A 58 19.12 -2.37 -34.43
CA ILE A 58 18.88 -3.81 -34.16
C ILE A 58 19.98 -4.71 -34.75
N TYR A 59 20.57 -4.33 -35.89
CA TYR A 59 21.52 -5.19 -36.61
C TYR A 59 22.99 -4.82 -36.40
N TYR A 60 23.29 -3.57 -36.04
CA TYR A 60 24.67 -3.07 -35.89
C TYR A 60 25.02 -2.71 -34.43
N TYR A 61 24.56 -3.51 -33.46
CA TYR A 61 24.86 -3.31 -32.03
C TYR A 61 26.36 -3.52 -31.65
N GLY A 62 27.27 -3.63 -32.63
CA GLY A 62 28.69 -3.91 -32.41
C GLY A 62 29.67 -3.23 -33.38
N PHE A 63 29.21 -2.39 -34.30
CA PHE A 63 30.08 -1.60 -35.17
C PHE A 63 29.77 -0.11 -34.93
N GLU A 64 30.54 0.53 -34.06
CA GLU A 64 30.33 1.92 -33.63
C GLU A 64 30.45 2.95 -34.79
N ASP A 65 31.06 2.56 -35.92
CA ASP A 65 31.43 3.48 -36.99
C ASP A 65 30.40 3.62 -38.14
N GLU A 66 29.34 2.80 -38.20
CA GLU A 66 28.36 2.81 -39.31
C GLU A 66 26.91 3.11 -38.86
N VAL A 67 26.72 4.16 -38.06
CA VAL A 67 25.36 4.64 -37.71
C VAL A 67 24.72 5.36 -38.90
N MET A 68 23.93 4.64 -39.71
CA MET A 68 23.25 5.19 -40.89
C MET A 68 22.28 6.35 -40.62
N TYR A 69 21.63 6.40 -39.45
CA TYR A 69 20.67 7.45 -39.10
C TYR A 69 20.83 7.89 -37.63
N PRO A 70 21.51 9.03 -37.39
CA PRO A 70 21.87 9.42 -36.03
C PRO A 70 20.69 10.02 -35.25
N SER A 71 20.73 9.86 -33.92
CA SER A 71 19.68 10.29 -32.99
C SER A 71 19.37 11.80 -33.06
N TYR A 72 20.38 12.64 -33.30
CA TYR A 72 20.20 14.09 -33.42
C TYR A 72 19.32 14.48 -34.62
N MET A 73 19.32 13.69 -35.71
CA MET A 73 18.44 13.95 -36.86
C MET A 73 16.97 13.75 -36.48
N VAL A 74 16.65 12.70 -35.72
CA VAL A 74 15.28 12.47 -35.21
C VAL A 74 14.81 13.64 -34.36
N VAL A 75 15.65 14.15 -33.46
CA VAL A 75 15.33 15.31 -32.62
C VAL A 75 15.09 16.56 -33.47
N MET A 76 15.98 16.83 -34.42
CA MET A 76 15.88 18.00 -35.30
C MET A 76 14.63 17.97 -36.18
N THR A 77 14.33 16.86 -36.84
CA THR A 77 13.13 16.75 -37.71
C THR A 77 11.85 16.83 -36.89
N THR A 78 11.86 16.34 -35.64
CA THR A 78 10.73 16.46 -34.72
C THR A 78 10.49 17.91 -34.28
N LEU A 79 11.52 18.60 -33.83
CA LEU A 79 11.42 20.01 -33.39
C LEU A 79 11.01 20.92 -34.55
N LEU A 80 11.61 20.73 -35.74
CA LEU A 80 11.24 21.47 -36.94
C LEU A 80 9.77 21.22 -37.33
N GLY A 81 9.33 19.96 -37.31
CA GLY A 81 7.94 19.58 -37.58
C GLY A 81 6.96 20.25 -36.62
N LEU A 82 7.24 20.23 -35.31
CA LEU A 82 6.41 20.89 -34.30
C LEU A 82 6.39 22.42 -34.45
N ALA A 83 7.54 23.03 -34.75
CA ALA A 83 7.63 24.47 -34.99
C ALA A 83 6.79 24.90 -36.22
N LEU A 84 6.85 24.13 -37.30
CA LEU A 84 6.06 24.35 -38.51
C LEU A 84 4.57 24.21 -38.25
N VAL A 85 4.14 23.14 -37.55
CA VAL A 85 2.73 22.95 -37.17
C VAL A 85 2.23 24.12 -36.32
N ARG A 86 3.03 24.60 -35.36
CA ARG A 86 2.68 25.75 -34.53
C ARG A 86 2.53 27.03 -35.37
N ARG A 87 3.44 27.28 -36.29
CA ARG A 87 3.37 28.45 -37.19
C ARG A 87 2.13 28.40 -38.08
N LEU A 88 1.87 27.26 -38.72
CA LEU A 88 0.70 27.06 -39.59
C LEU A 88 -0.63 27.15 -38.81
N SER A 89 -0.63 26.78 -37.53
CA SER A 89 -1.78 26.96 -36.64
C SER A 89 -2.02 28.43 -36.28
N VAL A 90 -0.97 29.19 -35.96
CA VAL A 90 -1.05 30.63 -35.68
C VAL A 90 -1.56 31.39 -36.91
N ASP A 91 -1.08 31.02 -38.10
CA ASP A 91 -1.49 31.62 -39.37
C ASP A 91 -2.89 31.18 -39.84
N HIS A 92 -3.60 30.34 -39.06
CA HIS A 92 -4.95 29.85 -39.33
C HIS A 92 -5.10 29.11 -40.68
N ARG A 93 -3.99 28.55 -41.19
CA ARG A 93 -3.97 27.79 -42.46
C ARG A 93 -4.41 26.34 -42.29
N ILE A 94 -4.35 25.81 -41.07
CA ILE A 94 -4.67 24.43 -40.73
C ILE A 94 -5.71 24.41 -39.61
N GLY A 95 -6.72 23.55 -39.73
CA GLY A 95 -7.74 23.33 -38.71
C GLY A 95 -7.21 22.64 -37.46
N GLY A 96 -7.91 22.83 -36.33
CA GLY A 96 -7.49 22.29 -35.02
C GLY A 96 -7.34 20.76 -34.99
N LYS A 97 -8.15 20.02 -35.78
CA LYS A 97 -8.06 18.55 -35.88
C LYS A 97 -6.76 18.10 -36.53
N ALA A 98 -6.33 18.75 -37.60
CA ALA A 98 -5.09 18.44 -38.29
C ALA A 98 -3.87 18.81 -37.43
N VAL A 99 -3.89 19.96 -36.73
CA VAL A 99 -2.86 20.34 -35.75
C VAL A 99 -2.71 19.27 -34.66
N TRP A 100 -3.82 18.75 -34.14
CA TRP A 100 -3.82 17.68 -33.15
C TRP A 100 -3.18 16.38 -33.67
N ILE A 101 -3.56 15.91 -34.86
CA ILE A 101 -2.98 14.68 -35.44
C ILE A 101 -1.47 14.86 -35.69
N LEU A 102 -1.08 15.98 -36.29
CA LEU A 102 0.32 16.26 -36.64
C LEU A 102 1.21 16.40 -35.40
N THR A 103 0.74 17.09 -34.35
CA THR A 103 1.48 17.19 -33.09
C THR A 103 1.69 15.82 -32.45
N CYS A 104 0.70 14.93 -32.51
CA CYS A 104 0.84 13.55 -32.02
C CYS A 104 1.86 12.75 -32.85
N LEU A 105 1.79 12.83 -34.19
CA LEU A 105 2.70 12.11 -35.09
C LEU A 105 4.16 12.56 -34.99
N PHE A 106 4.41 13.87 -34.88
CA PHE A 106 5.77 14.35 -34.69
C PHE A 106 6.29 14.01 -33.29
N SER A 107 5.48 14.18 -32.24
CA SER A 107 5.90 13.86 -30.87
C SER A 107 6.17 12.36 -30.67
N SER A 108 5.46 11.49 -31.39
CA SER A 108 5.66 10.04 -31.32
C SER A 108 7.04 9.61 -31.81
N LYS A 109 7.73 10.42 -32.64
CA LYS A 109 9.09 10.12 -33.09
C LYS A 109 10.10 10.06 -31.95
N LEU A 110 9.91 10.85 -30.90
CA LEU A 110 10.81 10.87 -29.74
C LEU A 110 10.86 9.53 -29.02
N SER A 111 9.82 8.69 -29.12
CA SER A 111 9.84 7.37 -28.47
C SER A 111 10.89 6.43 -29.07
N MET A 112 11.31 6.66 -30.32
CA MET A 112 12.39 5.88 -30.96
C MET A 112 13.70 5.98 -30.18
N LEU A 113 13.97 7.12 -29.54
CA LEU A 113 15.21 7.35 -28.81
C LEU A 113 15.31 6.53 -27.52
N PHE A 114 14.18 6.11 -26.96
CA PHE A 114 14.12 5.39 -25.69
C PHE A 114 14.01 3.88 -25.88
N ILE A 115 13.24 3.42 -26.88
CA ILE A 115 13.00 2.00 -27.12
C ILE A 115 13.21 1.70 -28.61
N ALA A 116 14.22 0.89 -28.90
CA ALA A 116 14.51 0.42 -30.24
C ALA A 116 13.65 -0.81 -30.58
N SER A 117 12.39 -0.59 -30.95
CA SER A 117 11.50 -1.66 -31.42
C SER A 117 10.67 -1.26 -32.65
N LYS A 118 10.34 -2.27 -33.46
CA LYS A 118 9.79 -2.11 -34.83
C LYS A 118 8.43 -1.39 -34.85
N SER A 119 7.66 -1.47 -33.77
CA SER A 119 6.30 -0.92 -33.68
C SER A 119 6.19 0.33 -32.82
N VAL A 120 7.26 0.74 -32.13
CA VAL A 120 7.25 1.75 -31.06
C VAL A 120 6.64 3.09 -31.50
N VAL A 121 6.98 3.57 -32.69
CA VAL A 121 6.47 4.85 -33.23
C VAL A 121 4.98 4.86 -33.47
N TRP A 122 4.44 3.73 -33.95
CA TRP A 122 3.03 3.59 -34.28
C TRP A 122 2.21 3.44 -33.02
N VAL A 123 2.72 2.65 -32.08
CA VAL A 123 2.10 2.42 -30.78
C VAL A 123 2.08 3.71 -29.96
N SER A 124 3.19 4.48 -29.93
CA SER A 124 3.23 5.78 -29.26
C SER A 124 2.36 6.82 -29.95
N ALA A 125 2.24 6.80 -31.29
CA ALA A 125 1.33 7.68 -32.02
C ALA A 125 -0.14 7.40 -31.66
N ILE A 126 -0.56 6.13 -31.62
CA ILE A 126 -1.92 5.72 -31.24
C ILE A 126 -2.21 6.13 -29.80
N LEU A 127 -1.28 5.91 -28.87
CA LEU A 127 -1.43 6.31 -27.47
C LEU A 127 -1.54 7.84 -27.32
N LEU A 128 -0.65 8.60 -27.97
CA LEU A 128 -0.71 10.07 -27.95
C LEU A 128 -2.02 10.59 -28.54
N LEU A 129 -2.52 9.98 -29.61
CA LEU A 129 -3.81 10.31 -30.20
C LEU A 129 -4.97 9.96 -29.25
N ALA A 130 -4.88 8.92 -28.44
CA ALA A 130 -5.92 8.60 -27.46
C ALA A 130 -5.95 9.59 -26.27
N VAL A 131 -4.78 10.04 -25.78
CA VAL A 131 -4.64 10.82 -24.54
C VAL A 131 -4.75 12.33 -24.73
N SER A 132 -4.35 12.85 -25.88
CA SER A 132 -4.29 14.29 -26.16
C SER A 132 -5.60 15.02 -26.54
N PRO A 133 -6.72 14.39 -26.96
CA PRO A 133 -7.96 15.09 -27.32
C PRO A 133 -8.48 16.06 -26.24
N PRO A 134 -8.50 15.71 -24.94
CA PRO A 134 -8.92 16.61 -23.87
C PRO A 134 -8.06 17.87 -23.76
N LEU A 135 -6.79 17.81 -24.16
CA LEU A 135 -5.84 18.93 -24.05
C LEU A 135 -5.85 19.83 -25.29
N LEU A 136 -5.97 19.23 -26.47
CA LEU A 136 -5.77 19.91 -27.75
C LEU A 136 -7.06 20.18 -28.53
N LEU A 137 -8.06 19.31 -28.42
CA LEU A 137 -9.24 19.35 -29.29
C LEU A 137 -10.43 20.07 -28.62
N TYR A 138 -10.60 19.91 -27.30
CA TYR A 138 -11.68 20.53 -26.52
C TYR A 138 -11.29 21.85 -25.84
N ARG A 139 -10.12 22.40 -26.16
CA ARG A 139 -9.64 23.66 -25.58
C ARG A 139 -10.31 24.87 -26.26
N ASP A 140 -11.55 25.16 -25.88
CA ASP A 140 -12.18 26.43 -26.25
C ASP A 140 -11.54 27.58 -25.47
N LYS A 141 -10.89 28.51 -26.19
CA LYS A 141 -10.26 29.69 -25.59
C LYS A 141 -11.27 30.71 -25.01
N SER A 142 -12.55 30.61 -25.35
CA SER A 142 -13.59 31.59 -25.02
C SER A 142 -14.45 31.23 -23.81
N LYS A 143 -14.44 29.97 -23.35
CA LYS A 143 -15.18 29.53 -22.17
C LYS A 143 -14.25 28.80 -21.23
N THR A 144 -14.15 29.29 -20.00
CA THR A 144 -13.29 28.78 -18.92
C THR A 144 -13.54 27.30 -18.56
N ALA A 145 -14.58 26.66 -19.10
CA ALA A 145 -14.74 25.21 -19.12
C ALA A 145 -15.71 24.81 -20.26
N SER A 146 -15.20 24.39 -21.41
CA SER A 146 -16.02 23.63 -22.38
C SER A 146 -16.31 22.26 -21.77
N LYS A 147 -17.51 22.08 -21.21
CA LYS A 147 -17.87 20.84 -20.51
C LYS A 147 -18.20 19.75 -21.54
N MET A 148 -17.34 18.76 -21.65
CA MET A 148 -17.57 17.58 -22.47
C MET A 148 -18.77 16.79 -21.93
N LYS A 149 -19.62 16.24 -22.82
CA LYS A 149 -20.77 15.44 -22.37
C LYS A 149 -20.30 14.15 -21.68
N PRO A 150 -21.03 13.61 -20.69
CA PRO A 150 -20.62 12.39 -19.98
C PRO A 150 -20.34 11.19 -20.92
N TRP A 151 -21.20 10.97 -21.93
CA TRP A 151 -21.02 9.91 -22.92
C TRP A 151 -19.70 10.02 -23.70
N GLN A 152 -19.31 11.24 -24.06
CA GLN A 152 -18.03 11.48 -24.72
C GLN A 152 -16.87 11.14 -23.77
N GLY A 153 -17.00 11.44 -22.47
CA GLY A 153 -16.00 11.08 -21.45
C GLY A 153 -15.76 9.57 -21.38
N TYR A 154 -16.84 8.78 -21.34
CA TYR A 154 -16.76 7.32 -21.37
C TYR A 154 -16.17 6.80 -22.68
N ALA A 155 -16.54 7.39 -23.83
CA ALA A 155 -15.97 7.00 -25.12
C ALA A 155 -14.46 7.24 -25.17
N HIS A 156 -13.98 8.40 -24.69
CA HIS A 156 -12.54 8.68 -24.62
C HIS A 156 -11.81 7.75 -23.65
N ALA A 157 -12.39 7.45 -22.48
CA ALA A 157 -11.81 6.48 -21.55
C ALA A 157 -11.71 5.07 -22.17
N CYS A 158 -12.72 4.65 -22.94
CA CYS A 158 -12.69 3.38 -23.66
C CYS A 158 -11.59 3.35 -24.74
N VAL A 159 -11.47 4.42 -25.53
CA VAL A 159 -10.40 4.56 -26.53
C VAL A 159 -9.01 4.53 -25.87
N VAL A 160 -8.84 5.19 -24.72
CA VAL A 160 -7.59 5.12 -23.93
C VAL A 160 -7.32 3.69 -23.47
N ALA A 161 -8.30 2.99 -22.90
CA ALA A 161 -8.14 1.61 -22.45
C ALA A 161 -7.73 0.66 -23.59
N LEU A 162 -8.39 0.76 -24.75
CA LEU A 162 -8.06 -0.02 -25.94
C LEU A 162 -6.66 0.33 -26.48
N SER A 163 -6.30 1.62 -26.48
CA SER A 163 -4.98 2.05 -26.93
C SER A 163 -3.86 1.48 -26.05
N VAL A 164 -3.99 1.55 -24.71
CA VAL A 164 -3.00 0.98 -23.78
C VAL A 164 -2.93 -0.53 -23.91
N TRP A 165 -4.07 -1.21 -24.10
CA TRP A 165 -4.09 -2.66 -24.34
C TRP A 165 -3.37 -3.06 -25.63
N PHE A 166 -3.49 -2.25 -26.68
CA PHE A 166 -2.73 -2.43 -27.93
C PHE A 166 -1.23 -2.17 -27.70
N CYS A 167 -0.87 -1.24 -26.81
CA CYS A 167 0.52 -0.93 -26.45
C CYS A 167 1.21 -1.99 -25.58
N ARG A 168 0.51 -3.06 -25.15
CA ARG A 168 1.02 -4.03 -24.15
C ARG A 168 2.38 -4.64 -24.51
N GLU A 169 2.65 -4.91 -25.78
CA GLU A 169 3.91 -5.52 -26.22
C GLU A 169 5.08 -4.54 -26.07
N THR A 170 4.86 -3.27 -26.40
CA THR A 170 5.88 -2.22 -26.17
C THR A 170 6.11 -1.95 -24.69
N ILE A 171 5.06 -2.05 -23.86
CA ILE A 171 5.17 -1.95 -22.40
C ILE A 171 6.00 -3.12 -21.87
N PHE A 172 5.77 -4.33 -22.38
CA PHE A 172 6.56 -5.52 -22.04
C PHE A 172 8.04 -5.33 -22.38
N GLU A 173 8.36 -4.90 -23.60
CA GLU A 173 9.74 -4.65 -24.03
C GLU A 173 10.41 -3.54 -23.20
N ALA A 174 9.69 -2.45 -22.90
CA ALA A 174 10.18 -1.37 -22.06
C ALA A 174 10.52 -1.85 -20.64
N LEU A 175 9.66 -2.67 -20.06
CA LEU A 175 9.84 -3.24 -18.72
C LEU A 175 10.94 -4.28 -18.68
N GLN A 176 11.07 -5.09 -19.73
CA GLN A 176 12.17 -6.04 -19.87
C GLN A 176 13.50 -5.31 -20.00
N TRP A 177 13.56 -4.22 -20.77
CA TRP A 177 14.75 -3.39 -20.89
C TRP A 177 15.13 -2.75 -19.55
N TRP A 178 14.15 -2.25 -18.78
CA TRP A 178 14.39 -1.64 -17.48
C TRP A 178 14.83 -2.64 -16.40
N ASN A 179 14.15 -3.78 -16.29
CA ASN A 179 14.41 -4.78 -15.24
C ASN A 179 15.52 -5.77 -15.60
N GLY A 180 15.93 -5.85 -16.87
CA GLY A 180 16.88 -6.85 -17.36
C GLY A 180 16.37 -8.30 -17.33
N ARG A 181 15.12 -8.52 -16.92
CA ARG A 181 14.45 -9.84 -16.82
C ARG A 181 13.05 -9.74 -17.42
N SER A 182 12.51 -10.88 -17.86
CA SER A 182 11.13 -10.93 -18.37
C SER A 182 10.14 -10.51 -17.26
N PRO A 183 9.29 -9.50 -17.49
CA PRO A 183 8.36 -9.02 -16.48
C PRO A 183 7.27 -10.05 -16.19
N SER A 184 6.86 -10.13 -14.92
CA SER A 184 5.76 -10.99 -14.48
C SER A 184 4.42 -10.51 -15.06
N ASP A 185 3.50 -11.46 -15.22
CA ASP A 185 2.14 -11.22 -15.74
C ASP A 185 1.38 -10.12 -14.97
N GLY A 186 1.41 -10.21 -13.63
CA GLY A 186 0.80 -9.22 -12.76
C GLY A 186 1.44 -7.83 -12.88
N LEU A 187 2.76 -7.76 -13.10
CA LEU A 187 3.47 -6.50 -13.31
C LEU A 187 3.06 -5.85 -14.64
N ILE A 188 2.97 -6.61 -15.74
CA ILE A 188 2.50 -6.09 -17.04
C ILE A 188 1.08 -5.55 -16.93
N LEU A 189 0.17 -6.34 -16.34
CA LEU A 189 -1.22 -5.92 -16.13
C LEU A 189 -1.31 -4.66 -15.26
N GLY A 190 -0.51 -4.62 -14.19
CA GLY A 190 -0.45 -3.48 -13.28
C GLY A 190 0.01 -2.20 -13.98
N PHE A 191 1.07 -2.27 -14.80
CA PHE A 191 1.52 -1.15 -15.62
C PHE A 191 0.47 -0.73 -16.65
N CYS A 192 -0.23 -1.68 -17.30
CA CYS A 192 -1.31 -1.35 -18.23
C CYS A 192 -2.44 -0.57 -17.53
N ILE A 193 -2.92 -1.04 -16.38
CA ILE A 193 -3.99 -0.39 -15.63
C ILE A 193 -3.55 0.97 -15.08
N LEU A 194 -2.32 1.07 -14.57
CA LEU A 194 -1.76 2.33 -14.10
C LEU A 194 -1.66 3.36 -15.23
N LEU A 195 -1.19 2.95 -16.41
CA LEU A 195 -1.11 3.82 -17.58
C LEU A 195 -2.49 4.28 -18.06
N ILE A 196 -3.52 3.42 -18.01
CA ILE A 196 -4.91 3.81 -18.29
C ILE A 196 -5.37 4.89 -17.30
N GLY A 197 -5.10 4.71 -16.01
CA GLY A 197 -5.40 5.70 -14.97
C GLY A 197 -4.71 7.03 -15.23
N MET A 198 -3.39 7.02 -15.46
CA MET A 198 -2.60 8.22 -15.75
C MET A 198 -3.07 8.95 -17.01
N ALA A 199 -3.36 8.21 -18.08
CA ALA A 199 -3.89 8.72 -19.33
C ALA A 199 -5.28 9.37 -19.18
N CYS A 200 -6.08 8.94 -18.20
CA CYS A 200 -7.40 9.51 -17.92
C CYS A 200 -7.34 10.78 -17.05
N ILE A 201 -6.21 11.12 -16.42
CA ILE A 201 -6.09 12.30 -15.53
C ILE A 201 -6.51 13.60 -16.22
N PRO A 202 -6.07 13.93 -17.46
CA PRO A 202 -6.46 15.18 -18.12
C PRO A 202 -7.97 15.29 -18.36
N ILE A 203 -8.64 14.16 -18.63
CA ILE A 203 -10.10 14.10 -18.81
C ILE A 203 -10.79 14.52 -17.51
N VAL A 204 -10.39 13.90 -16.40
CA VAL A 204 -11.01 14.12 -15.09
C VAL A 204 -10.68 15.49 -14.52
N ALA A 205 -9.43 15.93 -14.62
CA ALA A 205 -8.94 17.17 -14.04
C ALA A 205 -9.55 18.41 -14.73
N ILE A 206 -9.69 18.39 -16.05
CA ILE A 206 -10.14 19.55 -16.83
C ILE A 206 -11.66 19.55 -17.02
N HIS A 207 -12.27 18.41 -17.37
CA HIS A 207 -13.69 18.37 -17.78
C HIS A 207 -14.64 17.92 -16.67
N PHE A 208 -14.19 17.03 -15.76
CA PHE A 208 -15.03 16.42 -14.72
C PHE A 208 -14.59 16.77 -13.29
N SER A 209 -13.94 17.92 -13.09
CA SER A 209 -13.41 18.36 -11.79
C SER A 209 -14.47 18.47 -10.69
N HIS A 210 -15.72 18.76 -11.07
CA HIS A 210 -16.87 18.85 -10.15
C HIS A 210 -17.36 17.49 -9.65
N VAL A 211 -17.12 16.39 -10.39
CA VAL A 211 -17.68 15.08 -10.04
C VAL A 211 -16.70 14.33 -9.16
N LEU A 212 -16.94 14.37 -7.85
CA LEU A 212 -16.07 13.74 -6.86
C LEU A 212 -15.98 12.22 -7.04
N SER A 213 -17.06 11.56 -7.48
CA SER A 213 -17.09 10.12 -7.75
C SER A 213 -16.08 9.70 -8.83
N VAL A 214 -15.89 10.52 -9.88
CA VAL A 214 -14.94 10.24 -10.96
C VAL A 214 -13.50 10.35 -10.45
N LYS A 215 -13.20 11.36 -9.62
CA LYS A 215 -11.89 11.50 -8.96
C LYS A 215 -11.57 10.29 -8.09
N ARG A 216 -12.55 9.81 -7.32
CA ARG A 216 -12.40 8.62 -6.47
C ARG A 216 -12.18 7.35 -7.28
N CYS A 217 -12.95 7.17 -8.36
CA CYS A 217 -12.77 6.04 -9.28
C CYS A 217 -11.38 6.05 -9.92
N LEU A 218 -10.88 7.23 -10.33
CA LEU A 218 -9.53 7.39 -10.86
C LEU A 218 -8.44 6.99 -9.84
N VAL A 219 -8.59 7.40 -8.58
CA VAL A 219 -7.70 6.99 -7.48
C VAL A 219 -7.73 5.47 -7.30
N LEU A 220 -8.92 4.86 -7.38
CA LEU A 220 -9.06 3.42 -7.26
C LEU A 220 -8.38 2.67 -8.43
N ILE A 221 -8.51 3.15 -9.67
CA ILE A 221 -7.82 2.59 -10.84
C ILE A 221 -6.29 2.76 -10.73
N ALA A 222 -5.81 3.90 -10.23
CA ALA A 222 -4.38 4.07 -9.99
C ALA A 222 -3.87 3.11 -8.90
N ALA A 223 -4.65 2.93 -7.83
CA ALA A 223 -4.32 2.02 -6.75
C ALA A 223 -4.35 0.55 -7.18
N THR A 224 -5.31 0.12 -8.02
CA THR A 224 -5.32 -1.24 -8.59
C THR A 224 -4.06 -1.52 -9.38
N GLY A 225 -3.65 -0.59 -10.26
CA GLY A 225 -2.41 -0.69 -11.03
C GLY A 225 -1.18 -0.80 -10.13
N LEU A 226 -1.08 0.06 -9.11
CA LEU A 226 0.04 0.05 -8.16
C LEU A 226 0.10 -1.26 -7.34
N LEU A 227 -1.03 -1.74 -6.84
CA LEU A 227 -1.10 -3.00 -6.08
C LEU A 227 -0.66 -4.20 -6.91
N LEU A 228 -1.05 -4.25 -8.19
CA LEU A 228 -0.62 -5.31 -9.10
C LEU A 228 0.89 -5.24 -9.40
N ILE A 229 1.47 -4.04 -9.49
CA ILE A 229 2.92 -3.86 -9.66
C ILE A 229 3.68 -4.32 -8.40
N LEU A 230 3.17 -4.02 -7.20
CA LEU A 230 3.82 -4.37 -5.93
C LEU A 230 3.71 -5.85 -5.59
N MET A 231 2.50 -6.42 -5.71
CA MET A 231 2.25 -7.82 -5.33
C MET A 231 2.60 -8.82 -6.43
N GLN A 232 2.66 -8.37 -7.69
CA GLN A 232 2.97 -9.18 -8.87
C GLN A 232 2.24 -10.54 -8.88
N PRO A 233 0.90 -10.55 -8.74
CA PRO A 233 0.19 -11.82 -8.64
C PRO A 233 0.33 -12.59 -9.96
N PRO A 234 0.60 -13.90 -9.91
CA PRO A 234 0.54 -14.73 -11.11
C PRO A 234 -0.89 -14.69 -11.67
N LEU A 235 -1.04 -14.44 -12.97
CA LEU A 235 -2.35 -14.44 -13.62
C LEU A 235 -2.83 -15.89 -13.76
N PRO A 236 -4.13 -16.18 -13.55
CA PRO A 236 -4.65 -17.49 -13.89
C PRO A 236 -4.50 -17.72 -15.39
N LEU A 237 -4.25 -18.96 -15.79
CA LEU A 237 -3.97 -19.34 -17.19
C LEU A 237 -5.04 -18.82 -18.19
N SER A 238 -6.30 -18.67 -17.76
CA SER A 238 -7.39 -18.10 -18.56
C SER A 238 -7.27 -16.59 -18.82
N LEU A 239 -6.58 -15.86 -17.95
CA LEU A 239 -6.27 -14.43 -18.09
C LEU A 239 -4.82 -14.17 -18.52
N SER A 240 -4.03 -15.23 -18.69
CA SER A 240 -2.63 -15.11 -19.08
C SER A 240 -2.52 -14.42 -20.45
N TYR A 241 -1.56 -13.50 -20.57
CA TYR A 241 -1.34 -12.74 -21.78
C TYR A 241 -0.92 -13.67 -22.94
N GLN A 242 -1.88 -14.04 -23.79
CA GLN A 242 -1.69 -14.88 -24.98
C GLN A 242 -1.08 -14.09 -26.16
N SER A 243 0.05 -13.42 -25.95
CA SER A 243 0.88 -12.99 -27.09
C SER A 243 2.05 -13.94 -27.22
N ASP A 244 2.27 -14.46 -28.43
CA ASP A 244 3.33 -15.43 -28.73
C ASP A 244 4.73 -14.92 -28.34
N LEU A 245 4.96 -13.60 -28.41
CA LEU A 245 6.21 -12.95 -27.97
C LEU A 245 6.45 -13.08 -26.46
N ILE A 246 5.41 -12.94 -25.65
CA ILE A 246 5.49 -13.07 -24.18
C ILE A 246 5.62 -14.54 -23.77
N LYS A 247 4.95 -15.45 -24.50
CA LYS A 247 5.02 -16.89 -24.25
C LYS A 247 6.43 -17.44 -24.53
N THR A 248 7.04 -17.02 -25.63
CA THR A 248 8.41 -17.42 -26.01
C THR A 248 9.47 -16.85 -25.07
N ALA A 249 9.29 -15.63 -24.55
CA ALA A 249 10.20 -15.04 -23.57
C ALA A 249 10.14 -15.67 -22.16
N ARG A 250 9.06 -16.38 -21.81
CA ARG A 250 8.90 -17.04 -20.50
C ARG A 250 9.22 -18.52 -20.48
N HIS A 251 9.02 -19.17 -21.62
CA HIS A 251 9.31 -20.58 -21.80
C HIS A 251 10.50 -20.70 -22.74
N THR A 252 11.64 -20.15 -22.31
CA THR A 252 12.92 -20.59 -22.86
C THR A 252 13.09 -22.06 -22.49
N ALA A 253 13.33 -22.91 -23.50
CA ALA A 253 13.51 -24.35 -23.30
C ALA A 253 14.63 -24.65 -22.27
N ASP A 254 15.58 -23.73 -22.14
CA ASP A 254 16.68 -23.78 -21.19
C ASP A 254 16.21 -23.70 -19.74
N ASP A 255 15.27 -22.82 -19.37
CA ASP A 255 14.82 -22.67 -17.98
C ASP A 255 14.11 -23.92 -17.46
N ILE A 256 13.30 -24.57 -18.31
CA ILE A 256 12.59 -25.81 -17.97
C ILE A 256 13.58 -26.98 -17.86
N SER A 257 14.64 -26.99 -18.67
CA SER A 257 15.67 -28.03 -18.64
C SER A 257 16.64 -27.89 -17.45
N ILE A 258 16.92 -26.66 -17.01
CA ILE A 258 17.86 -26.36 -15.91
C ILE A 258 17.18 -26.44 -14.54
N TYR A 259 15.97 -25.88 -14.40
CA TYR A 259 15.29 -25.75 -13.10
C TYR A 259 14.11 -26.71 -12.90
N GLY A 260 13.76 -27.48 -13.92
CA GLY A 260 12.60 -28.39 -13.89
C GLY A 260 11.26 -27.65 -13.84
N PHE A 261 10.17 -28.42 -13.76
CA PHE A 261 8.83 -27.84 -13.58
C PHE A 261 8.70 -27.30 -12.15
N ILE A 262 8.79 -25.97 -12.01
CA ILE A 262 8.47 -25.30 -10.75
C ILE A 262 6.96 -25.47 -10.53
N ALA A 263 6.58 -26.23 -9.49
CA ALA A 263 5.19 -26.37 -9.09
C ALA A 263 4.59 -24.98 -8.82
N GLY A 264 3.56 -24.60 -9.58
CA GLY A 264 2.95 -23.28 -9.49
C GLY A 264 2.31 -23.07 -8.11
N LYS A 265 2.74 -22.02 -7.39
CA LYS A 265 2.03 -21.57 -6.19
C LYS A 265 0.58 -21.21 -6.56
N PRO A 266 -0.40 -21.52 -5.70
CA PRO A 266 -1.79 -21.13 -5.96
C PRO A 266 -1.89 -19.61 -6.12
N THR A 267 -2.46 -19.16 -7.23
CA THR A 267 -2.43 -17.75 -7.62
C THR A 267 -3.48 -16.91 -6.88
N TRP A 268 -4.59 -17.53 -6.51
CA TRP A 268 -5.80 -16.89 -5.99
C TRP A 268 -5.68 -16.16 -4.63
N PRO A 269 -4.80 -16.54 -3.66
CA PRO A 269 -4.74 -15.85 -2.37
C PRO A 269 -4.30 -14.39 -2.50
N SER A 270 -3.31 -14.13 -3.36
CA SER A 270 -2.82 -12.76 -3.65
C SER A 270 -3.92 -11.86 -4.22
N TRP A 271 -4.82 -12.42 -5.03
CA TRP A 271 -5.98 -11.70 -5.57
C TRP A 271 -6.99 -11.34 -4.49
N LEU A 272 -7.21 -12.20 -3.50
CA LEU A 272 -8.08 -11.86 -2.36
C LEU A 272 -7.52 -10.69 -1.56
N LEU A 273 -6.20 -10.66 -1.32
CA LEU A 273 -5.56 -9.52 -0.64
C LEU A 273 -5.74 -8.22 -1.43
N ILE A 274 -5.54 -8.25 -2.75
CA ILE A 274 -5.74 -7.08 -3.61
C ILE A 274 -7.19 -6.61 -3.53
N ILE A 275 -8.16 -7.52 -3.64
CA ILE A 275 -9.60 -7.19 -3.52
C ILE A 275 -9.90 -6.57 -2.15
N ALA A 276 -9.35 -7.13 -1.07
CA ALA A 276 -9.52 -6.62 0.28
C ALA A 276 -9.01 -5.17 0.42
N ILE A 277 -7.79 -4.89 -0.05
CA ILE A 277 -7.23 -3.53 -0.03
C ILE A 277 -8.07 -2.57 -0.87
N LEU A 278 -8.50 -2.98 -2.06
CA LEU A 278 -9.35 -2.14 -2.92
C LEU A 278 -10.71 -1.85 -2.31
N LEU A 279 -11.32 -2.83 -1.63
CA LEU A 279 -12.59 -2.64 -0.94
C LEU A 279 -12.44 -1.67 0.24
N THR A 280 -11.32 -1.71 0.98
CA THR A 280 -11.01 -0.71 2.02
C THR A 280 -10.82 0.68 1.45
N LEU A 281 -10.10 0.81 0.35
CA LEU A 281 -9.90 2.09 -0.30
C LEU A 281 -11.21 2.65 -0.87
N ALA A 282 -12.06 1.80 -1.44
CA ALA A 282 -13.40 2.16 -1.91
C ALA A 282 -14.32 2.63 -0.78
N SER A 283 -14.19 2.02 0.40
CA SER A 283 -14.89 2.40 1.63
C SER A 283 -14.45 3.78 2.13
N ILE A 284 -13.13 3.98 2.31
CA ILE A 284 -12.56 5.24 2.81
C ILE A 284 -12.82 6.40 1.85
N THR A 285 -12.70 6.14 0.55
CA THR A 285 -13.03 7.14 -0.48
C THR A 285 -14.54 7.37 -0.60
N SER A 286 -15.40 6.63 0.12
CA SER A 286 -16.87 6.70 0.08
C SER A 286 -17.45 6.56 -1.32
N ILE A 287 -16.82 5.74 -2.16
CA ILE A 287 -17.46 5.20 -3.37
C ILE A 287 -18.59 4.26 -2.93
N ILE A 288 -18.32 3.46 -1.90
CA ILE A 288 -19.31 2.61 -1.25
C ILE A 288 -19.82 3.35 -0.01
N PRO A 289 -21.13 3.61 0.14
CA PRO A 289 -21.69 4.41 1.23
C PRO A 289 -21.80 3.62 2.55
N ILE A 290 -20.69 3.06 3.04
CA ILE A 290 -20.60 2.25 4.27
C ILE A 290 -20.94 3.08 5.53
N LYS A 291 -20.73 4.40 5.48
CA LYS A 291 -21.03 5.31 6.60
C LYS A 291 -22.53 5.38 6.92
N TYR A 292 -23.40 5.22 5.93
CA TYR A 292 -24.84 5.49 6.09
C TYR A 292 -25.67 4.23 6.30
N ILE A 293 -25.23 3.08 5.79
CA ILE A 293 -26.00 1.83 5.79
C ILE A 293 -25.32 0.81 6.69
N VAL A 294 -25.96 0.45 7.80
CA VAL A 294 -25.41 -0.48 8.80
C VAL A 294 -25.24 -1.89 8.22
N GLU A 295 -26.20 -2.38 7.43
CA GLU A 295 -26.14 -3.69 6.78
C GLU A 295 -25.00 -3.80 5.77
N LEU A 296 -24.72 -2.72 5.03
CA LEU A 296 -23.60 -2.71 4.09
C LEU A 296 -22.26 -2.75 4.84
N ARG A 297 -22.20 -2.12 6.02
CA ARG A 297 -21.03 -2.13 6.90
C ARG A 297 -20.79 -3.50 7.52
N THR A 298 -21.83 -4.22 7.95
CA THR A 298 -21.69 -5.61 8.45
C THR A 298 -21.17 -6.52 7.36
N VAL A 299 -21.81 -6.51 6.19
CA VAL A 299 -21.39 -7.31 5.02
C VAL A 299 -19.96 -6.99 4.61
N TYR A 300 -19.60 -5.70 4.56
CA TYR A 300 -18.24 -5.25 4.26
C TYR A 300 -17.23 -5.79 5.29
N SER A 301 -17.50 -5.66 6.59
CA SER A 301 -16.59 -6.14 7.63
C SER A 301 -16.37 -7.65 7.57
N ILE A 302 -17.44 -8.42 7.36
CA ILE A 302 -17.37 -9.89 7.22
C ILE A 302 -16.59 -10.26 5.95
N ALA A 303 -16.90 -9.64 4.81
CA ALA A 303 -16.21 -9.91 3.55
C ALA A 303 -14.69 -9.62 3.65
N MET A 304 -14.32 -8.53 4.32
CA MET A 304 -12.93 -8.19 4.59
C MET A 304 -12.23 -9.22 5.48
N GLY A 305 -12.86 -9.62 6.58
CA GLY A 305 -12.33 -10.63 7.48
C GLY A 305 -12.16 -12.00 6.83
N VAL A 306 -13.13 -12.41 6.00
CA VAL A 306 -13.06 -13.65 5.24
C VAL A 306 -11.92 -13.59 4.21
N ALA A 307 -11.82 -12.53 3.42
CA ALA A 307 -10.76 -12.40 2.41
C ALA A 307 -9.36 -12.42 3.03
N LEU A 308 -9.15 -11.68 4.12
CA LEU A 308 -7.87 -11.66 4.84
C LEU A 308 -7.58 -12.98 5.56
N GLY A 309 -8.60 -13.58 6.18
CA GLY A 309 -8.48 -14.87 6.86
C GLY A 309 -8.08 -15.98 5.91
N ILE A 310 -8.74 -16.07 4.75
CA ILE A 310 -8.41 -17.06 3.73
C ILE A 310 -7.02 -16.80 3.13
N TYR A 311 -6.64 -15.53 2.92
CA TYR A 311 -5.29 -15.20 2.45
C TYR A 311 -4.21 -15.66 3.45
N ILE A 312 -4.38 -15.33 4.74
CA ILE A 312 -3.42 -15.70 5.79
C ILE A 312 -3.34 -17.21 5.94
N SER A 313 -4.48 -17.91 5.92
CA SER A 313 -4.51 -19.36 6.01
C SER A 313 -3.80 -19.99 4.82
N ALA A 314 -4.11 -19.58 3.59
CA ALA A 314 -3.55 -20.19 2.38
C ALA A 314 -2.04 -19.93 2.19
N GLU A 315 -1.52 -18.78 2.63
CA GLU A 315 -0.10 -18.42 2.43
C GLU A 315 0.81 -18.94 3.56
N TYR A 316 0.34 -18.90 4.82
CA TYR A 316 1.19 -19.15 5.99
C TYR A 316 0.88 -20.48 6.71
N PHE A 317 -0.31 -21.05 6.52
CA PHE A 317 -0.72 -22.27 7.20
C PHE A 317 -1.00 -23.40 6.19
N VAL A 318 -0.38 -24.56 6.41
CA VAL A 318 -0.56 -25.71 5.52
C VAL A 318 -1.88 -26.41 5.84
N TRP A 319 -2.80 -26.43 4.86
CA TRP A 319 -4.09 -27.17 4.70
C TRP A 319 -4.55 -28.03 5.89
N ALA A 320 -4.82 -27.41 7.03
CA ALA A 320 -5.53 -28.03 8.15
C ALA A 320 -6.89 -27.37 8.23
N VAL A 321 -7.91 -28.01 7.65
CA VAL A 321 -9.26 -27.45 7.45
C VAL A 321 -9.83 -26.80 8.72
N VAL A 322 -9.63 -27.43 9.89
CA VAL A 322 -10.14 -26.91 11.16
C VAL A 322 -9.40 -25.63 11.60
N LEU A 323 -8.08 -25.58 11.40
CA LEU A 323 -7.27 -24.40 11.71
C LEU A 323 -7.61 -23.24 10.77
N ASP A 324 -7.83 -23.52 9.48
CA ASP A 324 -8.20 -22.52 8.48
C ASP A 324 -9.53 -21.85 8.84
N VAL A 325 -10.54 -22.64 9.22
CA VAL A 325 -11.84 -22.11 9.69
C VAL A 325 -11.64 -21.22 10.91
N LEU A 326 -10.82 -21.65 11.86
CA LEU A 326 -10.61 -20.91 13.10
C LEU A 326 -9.87 -19.58 12.86
N ILE A 327 -8.85 -19.57 12.00
CA ILE A 327 -8.16 -18.34 11.56
C ILE A 327 -9.14 -17.42 10.84
N VAL A 328 -9.96 -17.93 9.92
CA VAL A 328 -10.99 -17.12 9.25
C VAL A 328 -11.95 -16.48 10.26
N VAL A 329 -12.44 -17.25 11.24
CA VAL A 329 -13.32 -16.72 12.30
C VAL A 329 -12.62 -15.63 13.11
N THR A 330 -11.34 -15.80 13.46
CA THR A 330 -10.58 -14.79 14.20
C THR A 330 -10.43 -13.49 13.40
N MET A 331 -10.14 -13.59 12.10
CA MET A 331 -10.02 -12.43 11.21
C MET A 331 -11.37 -11.74 10.95
N VAL A 332 -12.47 -12.50 10.90
CA VAL A 332 -13.83 -11.93 10.88
C VAL A 332 -14.13 -11.19 12.18
N CYS A 333 -13.81 -11.75 13.35
CA CYS A 333 -14.02 -11.07 14.62
C CYS A 333 -13.18 -9.78 14.72
N ALA A 334 -11.91 -9.84 14.32
CA ALA A 334 -11.02 -8.68 14.30
C ALA A 334 -11.51 -7.59 13.34
N SER A 335 -11.87 -7.93 12.11
CA SER A 335 -12.36 -6.97 11.11
C SER A 335 -13.69 -6.34 11.50
N VAL A 336 -14.64 -7.11 12.04
CA VAL A 336 -15.88 -6.57 12.63
C VAL A 336 -15.55 -5.60 13.76
N PHE A 337 -14.63 -5.97 14.64
CA PHE A 337 -14.24 -5.10 15.75
C PHE A 337 -13.69 -3.75 15.26
N VAL A 338 -12.77 -3.79 14.32
CA VAL A 338 -12.10 -2.61 13.74
C VAL A 338 -13.09 -1.71 12.99
N VAL A 339 -13.90 -2.28 12.09
CA VAL A 339 -14.84 -1.48 11.30
C VAL A 339 -15.89 -0.79 12.17
N PHE A 340 -16.40 -1.47 13.21
CA PHE A 340 -17.41 -0.91 14.11
C PHE A 340 -16.85 0.01 15.20
N THR A 341 -15.56 -0.07 15.53
CA THR A 341 -14.89 0.94 16.38
C THR A 341 -14.65 2.24 15.61
N HIS A 342 -14.18 2.15 14.36
CA HIS A 342 -13.98 3.34 13.51
C HIS A 342 -15.31 4.04 13.20
N MET A 343 -16.34 3.28 12.80
CA MET A 343 -17.69 3.77 12.53
C MET A 343 -18.69 3.14 13.52
N PRO A 344 -19.03 3.81 14.64
CA PRO A 344 -19.95 3.26 15.63
C PRO A 344 -21.40 3.15 15.11
N SER A 345 -22.16 2.22 15.70
CA SER A 345 -23.59 1.99 15.48
C SER A 345 -24.31 1.91 16.83
N ALA A 346 -25.62 2.15 16.88
CA ALA A 346 -26.41 2.00 18.11
C ALA A 346 -26.34 0.58 18.72
N SER A 347 -26.19 -0.46 17.87
CA SER A 347 -26.00 -1.85 18.30
C SER A 347 -24.55 -2.19 18.70
N SER A 348 -23.57 -1.39 18.27
CA SER A 348 -22.15 -1.71 18.44
C SER A 348 -21.71 -1.65 19.90
N THR A 349 -22.25 -0.73 20.70
CA THR A 349 -21.84 -0.53 22.10
C THR A 349 -22.14 -1.72 22.99
N LYS A 350 -23.15 -2.53 22.65
CA LYS A 350 -23.51 -3.76 23.39
C LYS A 350 -22.78 -5.00 22.89
N LEU A 351 -22.62 -5.15 21.58
CA LEU A 351 -22.14 -6.39 20.95
C LEU A 351 -20.61 -6.46 20.86
N LEU A 352 -19.94 -5.32 20.76
CA LEU A 352 -18.51 -5.22 20.50
C LEU A 352 -17.60 -5.77 21.63
N PRO A 353 -17.93 -5.59 22.93
CA PRO A 353 -17.20 -6.26 24.02
C PRO A 353 -17.30 -7.79 23.96
N TRP A 354 -18.45 -8.33 23.55
CA TRP A 354 -18.64 -9.77 23.37
C TRP A 354 -17.84 -10.33 22.19
N VAL A 355 -17.74 -9.57 21.09
CA VAL A 355 -16.88 -9.93 19.95
C VAL A 355 -15.40 -9.94 20.37
N PHE A 356 -14.96 -8.98 21.18
CA PHE A 356 -13.61 -8.98 21.72
C PHE A 356 -13.36 -10.15 22.68
N ALA A 357 -14.30 -10.45 23.57
CA ALA A 357 -14.20 -11.62 24.45
C ALA A 357 -14.10 -12.93 23.66
N LEU A 358 -14.88 -13.07 22.58
CA LEU A 358 -14.78 -14.20 21.65
C LEU A 358 -13.38 -14.27 21.01
N LEU A 359 -12.84 -13.14 20.52
CA LEU A 359 -11.50 -13.09 19.93
C LEU A 359 -10.41 -13.53 20.94
N VAL A 360 -10.50 -13.09 22.19
CA VAL A 360 -9.58 -13.49 23.26
C VAL A 360 -9.72 -14.97 23.59
N ALA A 361 -10.95 -15.51 23.59
CA ALA A 361 -11.20 -16.94 23.82
C ALA A 361 -10.71 -17.83 22.66
N LEU A 362 -10.73 -17.33 21.42
CA LEU A 362 -10.25 -18.06 20.25
C LEU A 362 -8.73 -18.27 20.28
N PHE A 363 -7.97 -17.37 20.90
CA PHE A 363 -6.50 -17.45 20.98
C PHE A 363 -5.97 -18.77 21.60
N PRO A 364 -6.30 -19.13 22.86
CA PRO A 364 -5.82 -20.37 23.44
C PRO A 364 -6.34 -21.60 22.71
N VAL A 365 -7.55 -21.53 22.15
CA VAL A 365 -8.14 -22.63 21.36
C VAL A 365 -7.34 -22.85 20.07
N THR A 366 -7.03 -21.80 19.32
CA THR A 366 -6.19 -21.90 18.11
C THR A 366 -4.81 -22.47 18.42
N TYR A 367 -4.17 -21.98 19.49
CA TYR A 367 -2.81 -22.36 19.85
C TYR A 367 -2.71 -23.83 20.28
N LEU A 368 -3.66 -24.30 21.10
CA LEU A 368 -3.69 -25.70 21.54
C LEU A 368 -4.05 -26.65 20.40
N LEU A 369 -5.01 -26.27 19.55
CA LEU A 369 -5.49 -27.12 18.47
C LEU A 369 -4.44 -27.30 17.36
N GLU A 370 -3.70 -26.24 17.04
CA GLU A 370 -2.53 -26.32 16.16
C GLU A 370 -1.50 -27.33 16.69
N GLY A 371 -1.32 -27.36 18.01
CA GLY A 371 -0.43 -28.31 18.64
C GLY A 371 -0.90 -29.76 18.55
N GLN A 372 -2.19 -30.03 18.77
CA GLN A 372 -2.74 -31.39 18.77
C GLN A 372 -2.87 -31.99 17.36
N LEU A 373 -3.38 -31.22 16.39
CA LEU A 373 -3.66 -31.73 15.03
C LEU A 373 -2.39 -32.16 14.30
N ARG A 374 -1.27 -31.44 14.48
CA ARG A 374 -0.01 -31.79 13.80
C ARG A 374 0.77 -32.89 14.51
N ILE A 375 0.67 -33.01 15.84
CA ILE A 375 1.20 -34.17 16.57
C ILE A 375 0.50 -35.45 16.14
N LYS A 376 -0.83 -35.41 15.95
CA LYS A 376 -1.61 -36.55 15.45
C LYS A 376 -1.16 -37.00 14.05
N ASN A 377 -0.99 -36.04 13.12
CA ASN A 377 -0.52 -36.36 11.77
C ASN A 377 0.90 -36.96 11.75
N ILE A 378 1.81 -36.47 12.61
CA ILE A 378 3.15 -37.06 12.75
C ILE A 378 3.08 -38.50 13.29
N LEU A 379 2.17 -38.76 14.23
CA LEU A 379 1.99 -40.09 14.81
C LEU A 379 1.40 -41.06 13.77
N GLU A 380 0.42 -40.63 12.97
CA GLU A 380 -0.16 -41.42 11.88
C GLU A 380 0.85 -41.69 10.75
N ASP A 381 1.69 -40.73 10.38
CA ASP A 381 2.75 -40.92 9.37
C ASP A 381 3.89 -41.83 9.86
N SER A 382 4.08 -41.95 11.18
CA SER A 382 5.13 -42.80 11.77
C SER A 382 4.81 -44.30 11.79
N GLU A 383 3.56 -44.69 11.53
CA GLU A 383 3.17 -46.11 11.41
C GLU A 383 3.50 -46.70 10.01
N ILE A 384 3.84 -45.86 9.02
CA ILE A 384 4.14 -46.28 7.64
C ILE A 384 5.64 -46.05 7.37
N GLY A 385 6.45 -46.97 7.88
CA GLY A 385 7.90 -46.79 8.01
C GLY A 385 8.71 -46.58 6.72
N ASN A 386 9.76 -45.76 6.78
CA ASN A 386 11.02 -45.96 6.07
C ASN A 386 12.20 -45.12 6.58
N LEU A 387 13.42 -45.64 6.39
CA LEU A 387 14.72 -45.21 6.93
C LEU A 387 15.24 -43.80 6.50
N GLY A 388 14.40 -42.92 5.93
CA GLY A 388 14.73 -41.53 5.53
C GLY A 388 13.95 -40.48 6.32
N GLU A 389 13.40 -40.86 7.47
CA GLU A 389 12.40 -40.12 8.24
C GLU A 389 12.97 -39.04 9.16
N GLU A 390 14.20 -39.13 9.65
CA GLU A 390 14.70 -38.21 10.69
C GLU A 390 14.85 -36.76 10.21
N GLU A 391 15.37 -36.55 9.00
CA GLU A 391 15.50 -35.21 8.41
C GLU A 391 14.12 -34.63 8.01
N LYS A 392 13.19 -35.49 7.57
CA LYS A 392 11.78 -35.13 7.33
C LYS A 392 11.04 -34.82 8.65
N LYS A 393 11.34 -35.54 9.73
CA LYS A 393 10.82 -35.29 11.08
C LYS A 393 11.36 -33.97 11.63
N LEU A 394 12.64 -33.67 11.44
CA LEU A 394 13.23 -32.40 11.86
C LEU A 394 12.62 -31.22 11.08
N THR A 395 12.50 -31.33 9.76
CA THR A 395 11.91 -30.27 8.92
C THR A 395 10.42 -30.05 9.21
N THR A 396 9.66 -31.10 9.49
CA THR A 396 8.24 -30.98 9.90
C THR A 396 8.09 -30.42 11.31
N LEU A 397 8.94 -30.80 12.26
CA LEU A 397 8.96 -30.21 13.61
C LEU A 397 9.33 -28.71 13.58
N LEU A 398 10.33 -28.33 12.79
CA LEU A 398 10.68 -26.92 12.58
C LEU A 398 9.54 -26.14 11.90
N ALA A 399 8.82 -26.75 10.97
CA ALA A 399 7.63 -26.15 10.37
C ALA A 399 6.45 -26.00 11.35
N ILE A 400 6.36 -26.86 12.37
CA ILE A 400 5.36 -26.74 13.44
C ILE A 400 5.70 -25.61 14.39
N GLU A 401 6.96 -25.53 14.83
CA GLU A 401 7.42 -24.46 15.71
C GLU A 401 7.36 -23.10 15.01
N GLY A 402 7.70 -23.05 13.71
CA GLY A 402 7.52 -21.89 12.86
C GLY A 402 6.05 -21.45 12.72
N ALA A 403 5.10 -22.39 12.67
CA ALA A 403 3.67 -22.07 12.55
C ALA A 403 3.07 -21.58 13.88
N ARG A 404 3.46 -22.17 15.03
CA ARG A 404 3.03 -21.68 16.34
C ARG A 404 3.55 -20.28 16.64
N THR A 405 4.80 -20.01 16.29
CA THR A 405 5.39 -18.68 16.44
C THR A 405 4.75 -17.67 15.49
N SER A 406 4.39 -18.06 14.27
CA SER A 406 3.65 -17.19 13.35
C SER A 406 2.22 -16.89 13.84
N LEU A 407 1.53 -17.88 14.43
CA LEU A 407 0.21 -17.69 15.05
C LEU A 407 0.27 -16.74 16.24
N LEU A 408 1.26 -16.88 17.13
CA LEU A 408 1.51 -15.92 18.21
C LEU A 408 1.75 -14.50 17.63
N GLY A 409 2.55 -14.39 16.57
CA GLY A 409 2.78 -13.13 15.86
C GLY A 409 1.50 -12.51 15.30
N LEU A 410 0.62 -13.31 14.70
CA LEU A 410 -0.66 -12.86 14.16
C LEU A 410 -1.55 -12.26 15.25
N TYR A 411 -1.74 -12.97 16.37
CA TYR A 411 -2.55 -12.46 17.49
C TYR A 411 -1.93 -11.24 18.15
N ALA A 412 -0.60 -11.18 18.31
CA ALA A 412 0.08 -9.99 18.80
C ALA A 412 -0.21 -8.76 17.92
N ALA A 413 -0.17 -8.93 16.59
CA ALA A 413 -0.48 -7.88 15.63
C ALA A 413 -1.95 -7.44 15.69
N ILE A 414 -2.89 -8.38 15.81
CA ILE A 414 -4.33 -8.07 15.94
C ILE A 414 -4.59 -7.28 17.23
N PHE A 415 -4.06 -7.72 18.37
CA PHE A 415 -4.25 -7.01 19.65
C PHE A 415 -3.58 -5.64 19.65
N MET A 416 -2.41 -5.50 19.02
CA MET A 416 -1.75 -4.21 18.85
C MET A 416 -2.60 -3.25 18.02
N LEU A 417 -3.17 -3.72 16.91
CA LEU A 417 -4.04 -2.94 16.05
C LEU A 417 -5.29 -2.46 16.80
N ILE A 418 -5.95 -3.36 17.54
CA ILE A 418 -7.11 -3.05 18.38
C ILE A 418 -6.77 -1.99 19.45
N ALA A 419 -5.65 -2.17 20.15
CA ALA A 419 -5.19 -1.23 21.17
C ALA A 419 -4.94 0.18 20.60
N LEU A 420 -4.27 0.25 19.45
CA LEU A 420 -3.98 1.51 18.74
C LEU A 420 -5.26 2.21 18.29
N GLU A 421 -6.20 1.46 17.73
CA GLU A 421 -7.47 2.00 17.24
C GLU A 421 -8.32 2.58 18.37
N ILE A 422 -8.46 1.84 19.47
CA ILE A 422 -9.18 2.31 20.65
C ILE A 422 -8.56 3.59 21.18
N LYS A 423 -7.22 3.64 21.28
CA LYS A 423 -6.50 4.83 21.76
C LYS A 423 -6.69 6.03 20.84
N TYR A 424 -6.60 5.82 19.53
CA TYR A 424 -6.86 6.87 18.54
C TYR A 424 -8.30 7.39 18.65
N LYS A 425 -9.27 6.48 18.77
CA LYS A 425 -10.69 6.83 18.89
C LYS A 425 -10.99 7.58 20.18
N LEU A 426 -10.47 7.11 21.31
CA LEU A 426 -10.64 7.77 22.61
C LEU A 426 -10.04 9.19 22.59
N THR A 427 -8.83 9.33 22.03
CA THR A 427 -8.18 10.64 21.86
C THR A 427 -8.99 11.58 20.96
N SER A 428 -9.58 11.06 19.88
CA SER A 428 -10.42 11.86 18.97
C SER A 428 -11.68 12.39 19.65
N ILE A 429 -12.35 11.55 20.46
CA ILE A 429 -13.56 11.92 21.22
C ILE A 429 -13.22 12.96 22.30
N MET A 430 -12.08 12.79 22.98
CA MET A 430 -11.63 13.77 23.98
C MET A 430 -11.35 15.14 23.35
N ARG A 431 -10.72 15.18 22.17
CA ARG A 431 -10.46 16.43 21.44
C ARG A 431 -11.75 17.14 21.03
N GLU A 432 -12.73 16.40 20.51
CA GLU A 432 -14.02 16.95 20.09
C GLU A 432 -14.78 17.58 21.27
N LYS A 433 -14.84 16.88 22.41
CA LYS A 433 -15.50 17.38 23.62
C LYS A 433 -14.84 18.63 24.21
N VAL A 434 -13.51 18.75 24.14
CA VAL A 434 -12.79 19.95 24.58
C VAL A 434 -13.14 21.15 23.69
N LEU A 435 -13.27 20.94 22.39
CA LEU A 435 -13.67 22.00 21.44
C LEU A 435 -15.13 22.44 21.67
N GLU A 436 -16.05 21.50 21.85
CA GLU A 436 -17.46 21.80 22.17
C GLU A 436 -17.61 22.54 23.52
N SER A 437 -16.87 22.10 24.54
CA SER A 437 -16.88 22.75 25.86
C SER A 437 -16.31 24.18 25.82
N SER A 438 -15.34 24.44 24.94
CA SER A 438 -14.82 25.79 24.68
C SER A 438 -15.82 26.66 23.90
N GLY A 439 -16.57 26.08 22.95
CA GLY A 439 -17.59 26.79 22.17
C GLY A 439 -18.82 27.20 22.99
N ASN A 440 -19.28 26.33 23.90
CA ASN A 440 -20.44 26.60 24.76
C ASN A 440 -20.19 27.66 25.84
N ARG A 441 -18.92 28.07 26.07
CA ARG A 441 -18.59 29.18 26.96
C ARG A 441 -18.69 30.56 26.30
N HIS A 442 -18.85 30.65 24.98
CA HIS A 442 -19.02 31.92 24.27
C HIS A 442 -20.50 32.28 23.96
N SER A 443 -21.46 31.37 24.19
CA SER A 443 -22.89 31.63 23.92
C SER A 443 -23.70 32.14 25.11
N HIS A 444 -23.10 32.29 26.29
CA HIS A 444 -23.72 32.92 27.45
C HIS A 444 -22.96 34.20 27.86
N SER A 445 -23.02 35.24 27.04
CA SER A 445 -22.66 36.61 27.47
C SER A 445 -23.43 37.68 26.69
N GLY A 446 -24.76 37.64 26.83
CA GLY A 446 -25.65 38.72 26.39
C GLY A 446 -26.31 39.38 27.59
N GLN A 447 -25.55 40.12 28.41
CA GLN A 447 -26.11 41.21 29.24
C GLN A 447 -24.99 42.12 29.79
N SER A 448 -25.24 43.40 29.60
CA SER A 448 -24.49 44.60 29.98
C SER A 448 -24.00 44.65 31.43
N VAL A 449 -22.82 45.24 31.66
CA VAL A 449 -22.63 46.56 32.33
C VAL A 449 -21.12 46.87 32.43
N SER A 450 -20.80 48.12 32.12
CA SER A 450 -19.52 48.81 32.23
C SER A 450 -19.02 49.01 33.67
N ALA A 451 -17.76 48.67 33.96
CA ALA A 451 -16.94 49.38 34.93
C ALA A 451 -15.44 49.08 34.73
N SER A 452 -14.67 50.15 34.68
CA SER A 452 -13.22 50.26 34.55
C SER A 452 -12.45 49.92 35.84
N SER A 453 -11.37 49.14 35.77
CA SER A 453 -10.11 49.38 36.52
C SER A 453 -9.00 48.38 36.16
N LEU A 454 -7.77 48.88 36.23
CA LEU A 454 -6.49 48.43 35.66
C LEU A 454 -5.85 47.12 36.21
N PRO A 455 -4.76 46.62 35.57
CA PRO A 455 -4.28 45.25 35.60
C PRO A 455 -3.09 45.03 36.55
N ARG A 456 -3.20 44.13 37.53
CA ARG A 456 -2.01 43.52 38.18
C ARG A 456 -2.40 42.35 39.09
N ALA A 457 -2.35 41.13 38.55
CA ALA A 457 -2.11 39.89 39.29
C ALA A 457 -1.97 38.72 38.29
N ARG A 458 -1.06 38.88 37.33
CA ARG A 458 -0.54 37.75 36.54
C ARG A 458 0.49 37.08 37.45
N PHE A 459 0.39 35.76 37.63
CA PHE A 459 1.09 34.89 38.60
C PHE A 459 0.38 34.69 39.95
N MET A 460 -0.76 33.99 39.95
CA MET A 460 -1.20 33.09 41.04
C MET A 460 -2.46 32.31 40.64
N GLN A 461 -2.52 31.82 39.38
CA GLN A 461 -3.64 31.02 38.89
C GLN A 461 -3.18 29.86 37.99
N HIS A 462 -2.00 29.31 38.31
CA HIS A 462 -1.48 28.09 37.69
C HIS A 462 -1.25 26.96 38.71
N ARG A 463 -2.02 26.96 39.80
CA ARG A 463 -2.11 25.82 40.74
C ARG A 463 -3.58 25.50 41.06
N ARG A 464 -4.38 25.30 40.01
CA ARG A 464 -5.51 24.39 40.09
C ARG A 464 -5.29 23.35 39.02
N SER A 465 -4.89 22.17 39.47
CA SER A 465 -5.09 20.91 38.79
C SER A 465 -6.36 20.99 37.95
N SER A 466 -6.24 20.74 36.66
CA SER A 466 -7.36 20.28 35.85
C SER A 466 -7.81 18.93 36.39
N THR A 467 -8.50 18.95 37.54
CA THR A 467 -9.49 17.94 37.87
C THR A 467 -10.53 18.07 36.78
N VAL A 468 -10.34 17.33 35.69
CA VAL A 468 -11.43 16.97 34.80
C VAL A 468 -12.50 16.41 35.75
N PRO A 469 -13.66 17.09 35.91
CA PRO A 469 -14.59 16.73 36.96
C PRO A 469 -15.02 15.29 36.70
N SER A 470 -15.13 14.51 37.78
CA SER A 470 -15.69 13.16 37.83
C SER A 470 -17.07 13.03 37.16
N PHE A 471 -17.72 14.16 36.85
CA PHE A 471 -18.94 14.27 36.07
C PHE A 471 -18.78 13.91 34.58
N THR A 472 -17.57 13.97 34.02
CA THR A 472 -17.27 13.58 32.63
C THR A 472 -17.23 12.04 32.45
N ILE A 473 -16.91 11.32 33.53
CA ILE A 473 -16.84 9.86 33.59
C ILE A 473 -18.25 9.25 33.65
N LYS A 474 -19.15 9.84 34.43
CA LYS A 474 -20.56 9.37 34.55
C LYS A 474 -21.39 9.48 33.27
N ARG A 475 -21.02 10.36 32.32
CA ARG A 475 -21.71 10.48 31.02
C ARG A 475 -20.97 9.76 29.86
N MET A 476 -19.69 9.42 30.04
CA MET A 476 -19.00 8.42 29.21
C MET A 476 -19.46 6.99 29.54
N ALA A 477 -19.99 6.78 30.75
CA ALA A 477 -20.57 5.52 31.22
C ALA A 477 -21.81 5.05 30.45
N ALA A 478 -22.48 5.92 29.69
CA ALA A 478 -23.68 5.55 28.93
C ALA A 478 -23.36 4.96 27.53
N ASP A 479 -22.28 5.40 26.86
CA ASP A 479 -22.01 5.02 25.46
C ASP A 479 -20.59 4.45 25.18
N GLY A 480 -19.67 4.43 26.16
CA GLY A 480 -18.27 4.06 25.87
C GLY A 480 -17.40 3.56 27.04
N ALA A 481 -17.98 3.19 28.18
CA ALA A 481 -17.21 2.69 29.36
C ALA A 481 -16.35 1.45 29.08
N TRP A 482 -16.73 0.62 28.10
CA TRP A 482 -16.01 -0.60 27.77
C TRP A 482 -14.72 -0.33 26.96
N MET A 483 -14.62 0.81 26.27
CA MET A 483 -13.53 1.06 25.31
C MET A 483 -12.15 1.08 25.97
N PRO A 484 -11.89 1.82 27.06
CA PRO A 484 -10.55 1.86 27.62
C PRO A 484 -10.18 0.53 28.31
N SER A 485 -11.15 -0.19 28.90
CA SER A 485 -10.95 -1.55 29.46
C SER A 485 -10.50 -2.56 28.40
N VAL A 486 -11.21 -2.63 27.28
CA VAL A 486 -10.84 -3.51 26.15
C VAL A 486 -9.47 -3.14 25.59
N GLY A 487 -9.18 -1.84 25.45
CA GLY A 487 -7.87 -1.37 25.00
C GLY A 487 -6.74 -1.82 25.94
N ASN A 488 -6.94 -1.70 27.26
CA ASN A 488 -5.98 -2.12 28.26
C ASN A 488 -5.72 -3.63 28.22
N VAL A 489 -6.78 -4.44 28.18
CA VAL A 489 -6.65 -5.90 28.05
C VAL A 489 -5.89 -6.27 26.77
N ALA A 490 -6.22 -5.64 25.62
CA ALA A 490 -5.50 -5.86 24.37
C ALA A 490 -4.01 -5.50 24.46
N THR A 491 -3.66 -4.39 25.10
CA THR A 491 -2.24 -4.00 25.28
C THR A 491 -1.46 -4.97 26.16
N ILE A 492 -2.07 -5.46 27.24
CA ILE A 492 -1.44 -6.42 28.16
C ILE A 492 -1.25 -7.77 27.46
N LEU A 493 -2.27 -8.25 26.75
CA LEU A 493 -2.18 -9.50 25.97
C LEU A 493 -1.14 -9.39 24.85
N CYS A 494 -1.12 -8.29 24.10
CA CYS A 494 -0.10 -8.03 23.09
C CYS A 494 1.31 -8.07 23.70
N PHE A 495 1.54 -7.35 24.80
CA PHE A 495 2.82 -7.33 25.49
C PHE A 495 3.23 -8.72 25.99
N ALA A 496 2.31 -9.48 26.59
CA ALA A 496 2.57 -10.84 27.05
C ALA A 496 2.94 -11.80 25.90
N ILE A 497 2.21 -11.75 24.78
CA ILE A 497 2.52 -12.57 23.59
C ILE A 497 3.87 -12.16 23.00
N CYS A 498 4.19 -10.86 22.94
CA CYS A 498 5.50 -10.40 22.48
C CYS A 498 6.64 -10.88 23.40
N LEU A 499 6.44 -10.95 24.72
CA LEU A 499 7.43 -11.55 25.63
C LEU A 499 7.63 -13.04 25.35
N VAL A 500 6.56 -13.79 25.07
CA VAL A 500 6.65 -15.21 24.68
C VAL A 500 7.41 -15.35 23.36
N LEU A 501 7.06 -14.55 22.35
CA LEU A 501 7.79 -14.50 21.07
C LEU A 501 9.27 -14.16 21.24
N ASN A 502 9.61 -13.27 22.17
CA ASN A 502 10.98 -12.91 22.46
C ASN A 502 11.80 -14.10 22.99
N VAL A 503 11.21 -14.94 23.83
CA VAL A 503 11.83 -16.18 24.31
C VAL A 503 12.11 -17.11 23.15
N TYR A 504 11.15 -17.33 22.26
CA TYR A 504 11.29 -18.23 21.11
C TYR A 504 12.25 -17.73 20.01
N LEU A 505 12.20 -16.44 19.65
CA LEU A 505 12.98 -15.90 18.52
C LEU A 505 14.39 -15.44 18.89
N THR A 506 14.60 -14.93 20.11
CA THR A 506 15.89 -14.35 20.54
C THR A 506 16.55 -15.08 21.70
N GLY A 507 15.97 -16.21 22.13
CA GLY A 507 16.43 -16.93 23.31
C GLY A 507 16.22 -16.16 24.62
N GLY A 508 15.27 -15.21 24.64
CA GLY A 508 14.99 -14.41 25.84
C GLY A 508 16.00 -13.28 26.08
N SER A 509 16.52 -12.68 25.00
CA SER A 509 17.50 -11.59 25.10
C SER A 509 17.00 -10.45 25.99
N ASN A 510 17.77 -10.11 27.01
CA ASN A 510 17.47 -9.03 27.94
C ASN A 510 17.41 -7.64 27.28
N ARG A 511 17.94 -7.48 26.06
CA ARG A 511 17.93 -6.20 25.33
C ARG A 511 16.59 -5.90 24.67
N SER A 512 15.80 -6.91 24.35
CA SER A 512 14.53 -6.74 23.63
C SER A 512 13.45 -6.07 24.49
N ILE A 513 13.54 -6.15 25.82
CA ILE A 513 12.59 -5.50 26.72
C ILE A 513 12.50 -3.98 26.48
N PHE A 514 13.60 -3.34 26.08
CA PHE A 514 13.60 -1.92 25.72
C PHE A 514 12.80 -1.62 24.45
N PHE A 515 12.69 -2.58 23.53
CA PHE A 515 11.87 -2.46 22.33
C PHE A 515 10.40 -2.85 22.58
N LEU A 516 10.12 -3.76 23.52
CA LEU A 516 8.76 -4.20 23.85
C LEU A 516 8.05 -3.28 24.85
N ALA A 517 8.75 -2.75 25.85
CA ALA A 517 8.15 -1.94 26.91
C ALA A 517 7.38 -0.69 26.42
N PRO A 518 7.77 0.00 25.31
CA PRO A 518 6.98 1.08 24.74
C PRO A 518 5.55 0.71 24.33
N ILE A 519 5.23 -0.58 24.11
CA ILE A 519 3.85 -1.04 23.84
C ILE A 519 2.91 -0.64 24.99
N LEU A 520 3.39 -0.63 26.24
CA LEU A 520 2.61 -0.25 27.42
C LEU A 520 2.24 1.23 27.45
N LEU A 521 2.85 2.07 26.61
CA LEU A 521 2.40 3.46 26.43
C LEU A 521 1.00 3.53 25.79
N LEU A 522 0.50 2.43 25.22
CA LEU A 522 -0.84 2.32 24.69
C LEU A 522 -1.91 2.13 25.77
N LEU A 523 -1.53 1.86 27.03
CA LEU A 523 -2.48 1.82 28.15
C LEU A 523 -3.30 3.13 28.23
N ASN A 524 -4.58 2.97 28.51
CA ASN A 524 -5.58 4.00 28.72
C ASN A 524 -5.89 4.15 30.21
N GLN A 525 -6.34 5.34 30.60
CA GLN A 525 -6.79 5.60 31.96
C GLN A 525 -8.18 4.97 32.15
N ASP A 526 -8.30 4.02 33.08
CA ASP A 526 -9.56 3.36 33.44
C ASP A 526 -9.85 3.51 34.93
N SER A 527 -11.13 3.68 35.29
CA SER A 527 -11.58 3.69 36.68
C SER A 527 -11.42 2.34 37.37
N ASP A 528 -11.45 1.24 36.61
CA ASP A 528 -11.63 -0.10 37.16
C ASP A 528 -10.32 -0.85 37.38
N PHE A 529 -9.32 -0.66 36.49
CA PHE A 529 -8.01 -1.29 36.62
C PHE A 529 -6.93 -0.32 37.11
N ILE A 530 -6.99 0.96 36.74
CA ILE A 530 -5.90 1.90 37.05
C ILE A 530 -6.39 3.33 37.29
N ALA A 531 -7.16 3.50 38.36
CA ALA A 531 -7.73 4.80 38.77
C ALA A 531 -6.68 5.90 39.10
N GLY A 532 -5.38 5.57 39.15
CA GLY A 532 -4.30 6.46 39.58
C GLY A 532 -3.36 6.98 38.47
N PHE A 533 -3.44 6.51 37.23
CA PHE A 533 -2.56 7.01 36.16
C PHE A 533 -3.09 8.33 35.61
N GLY A 534 -2.57 9.47 36.10
CA GLY A 534 -2.73 10.76 35.43
C GLY A 534 -1.73 10.93 34.26
N ASP A 535 -1.92 11.94 33.42
CA ASP A 535 -1.01 12.27 32.30
C ASP A 535 0.45 12.48 32.74
N LYS A 536 0.67 12.81 34.02
CA LYS A 536 1.99 12.99 34.65
C LYS A 536 2.76 11.67 34.86
N HIS A 537 2.09 10.51 34.89
CA HIS A 537 2.70 9.21 35.17
C HIS A 537 2.70 8.27 33.95
N ARG A 538 2.59 8.81 32.74
CA ARG A 538 2.47 8.03 31.49
C ARG A 538 3.63 7.05 31.25
N TYR A 539 4.83 7.35 31.71
CA TYR A 539 6.02 6.51 31.54
C TYR A 539 6.24 5.52 32.68
N PHE A 540 5.48 5.61 33.76
CA PHE A 540 5.64 4.75 34.93
C PHE A 540 5.42 3.25 34.63
N PRO A 541 4.38 2.83 33.87
CA PRO A 541 4.23 1.41 33.52
C PRO A 541 5.44 0.84 32.78
N VAL A 542 6.04 1.64 31.88
CA VAL A 542 7.22 1.25 31.09
C VAL A 542 8.42 1.05 32.01
N THR A 543 8.68 1.99 32.92
CA THR A 543 9.82 1.90 33.84
C THR A 543 9.67 0.76 34.84
N VAL A 544 8.45 0.53 35.35
CA VAL A 544 8.18 -0.58 36.28
C VAL A 544 8.41 -1.92 35.60
N VAL A 545 7.89 -2.12 34.39
CA VAL A 545 8.02 -3.39 33.69
C VAL A 545 9.47 -3.69 33.31
N ILE A 546 10.24 -2.68 32.86
CA ILE A 546 11.68 -2.86 32.61
C ILE A 546 12.42 -3.26 33.89
N SER A 547 12.14 -2.58 35.00
CA SER A 547 12.79 -2.84 36.29
C SER A 547 12.45 -4.22 36.85
N VAL A 548 11.17 -4.59 36.80
CA VAL A 548 10.68 -5.91 37.25
C VAL A 548 11.23 -7.02 36.37
N TYR A 549 11.26 -6.83 35.05
CA TYR A 549 11.82 -7.82 34.12
C TYR A 549 13.31 -8.09 34.44
N PHE A 550 14.12 -7.05 34.61
CA PHE A 550 15.53 -7.23 34.99
C PHE A 550 15.70 -7.86 36.38
N ALA A 551 14.87 -7.49 37.35
CA ALA A 551 14.92 -8.09 38.67
C ALA A 551 14.61 -9.60 38.63
N ILE A 552 13.58 -9.99 37.86
CA ILE A 552 13.20 -11.40 37.68
C ILE A 552 14.29 -12.16 36.92
N THR A 553 14.84 -11.61 35.83
CA THR A 553 15.91 -12.29 35.09
C THR A 553 17.19 -12.42 35.92
N ALA A 554 17.53 -11.42 36.74
CA ALA A 554 18.66 -11.50 37.67
C ALA A 554 18.44 -12.59 38.72
N LEU A 555 17.24 -12.65 39.32
CA LEU A 555 16.87 -13.72 40.25
C LEU A 555 16.90 -15.10 39.60
N TYR A 556 16.43 -15.22 38.37
CA TYR A 556 16.47 -16.46 37.60
C TYR A 556 17.91 -16.91 37.31
N SER A 557 18.80 -15.99 36.90
CA SER A 557 20.21 -16.31 36.68
C SER A 557 20.92 -16.78 37.95
N ILE A 558 20.66 -16.12 39.09
CA ILE A 558 21.20 -16.52 40.39
C ILE A 558 20.66 -17.89 40.79
N TRP A 559 19.38 -18.15 40.53
CA TRP A 559 18.76 -19.45 40.80
C TRP A 559 19.38 -20.57 39.96
N GLU A 560 19.58 -20.34 38.66
CA GLU A 560 20.21 -21.28 37.73
C GLU A 560 21.66 -21.57 38.13
N ASP A 561 22.44 -20.53 38.46
CA ASP A 561 23.82 -20.66 38.91
C ASP A 561 23.95 -21.44 40.22
N VAL A 562 23.01 -21.25 41.16
CA VAL A 562 22.99 -21.93 42.47
C VAL A 562 22.54 -23.39 42.34
N TRP A 563 21.60 -23.71 41.46
CA TRP A 563 20.98 -25.04 41.39
C TRP A 563 21.60 -25.96 40.33
N GLN A 564 22.06 -25.43 39.18
CA GLN A 564 22.54 -26.26 38.06
C GLN A 564 24.06 -26.50 38.04
N GLY A 565 24.83 -25.99 39.00
CA GLY A 565 26.20 -26.43 39.26
C GLY A 565 27.10 -26.53 38.01
N ASN A 566 27.58 -25.39 37.51
CA ASN A 566 28.74 -25.23 36.61
C ASN A 566 28.94 -26.29 35.51
N GLY A 567 28.20 -26.17 34.41
CA GLY A 567 28.50 -26.81 33.14
C GLY A 567 29.18 -25.87 32.14
N GLY A 568 30.50 -25.63 32.29
CA GLY A 568 31.35 -25.19 31.18
C GLY A 568 31.68 -23.70 31.11
N TRP A 569 32.95 -23.41 31.40
CA TRP A 569 33.61 -22.12 31.25
C TRP A 569 33.68 -21.61 29.80
N GLY A 570 33.27 -20.35 29.61
CA GLY A 570 33.52 -19.55 28.41
C GLY A 570 33.68 -18.06 28.73
N LEU A 571 34.87 -17.72 29.26
CA LEU A 571 35.49 -16.39 29.40
C LEU A 571 34.91 -15.37 30.42
N GLN A 572 35.36 -15.53 31.68
CA GLN A 572 35.76 -14.51 32.66
C GLN A 572 35.12 -13.10 32.58
N ILE A 573 34.25 -12.80 33.56
CA ILE A 573 34.60 -11.98 34.75
C ILE A 573 33.73 -12.45 35.94
N GLY A 574 34.36 -13.15 36.88
CA GLY A 574 34.06 -13.03 38.32
C GLY A 574 33.11 -14.03 38.99
N GLY A 575 33.61 -15.25 39.25
CA GLY A 575 33.65 -15.97 40.55
C GLY A 575 32.38 -16.21 41.41
N PRO A 576 32.41 -17.26 42.26
CA PRO A 576 31.30 -17.60 43.17
C PRO A 576 31.23 -16.61 44.34
N ASP A 577 30.13 -16.70 45.08
CA ASP A 577 29.82 -16.03 46.35
C ASP A 577 28.89 -14.82 46.29
N TRP A 578 28.10 -14.72 47.35
CA TRP A 578 27.19 -13.65 47.82
C TRP A 578 27.45 -12.22 47.33
N ILE A 579 28.67 -11.88 46.95
CA ILE A 579 29.11 -10.59 46.43
C ILE A 579 28.39 -10.25 45.12
N PHE A 580 28.08 -11.22 44.24
CA PHE A 580 27.28 -10.94 43.03
C PHE A 580 25.83 -10.57 43.35
N MET A 581 25.22 -11.31 44.29
CA MET A 581 23.87 -11.04 44.78
C MET A 581 23.82 -9.69 45.52
N VAL A 582 24.80 -9.37 46.38
CA VAL A 582 24.94 -8.09 47.06
C VAL A 582 25.20 -6.96 46.07
N LYS A 583 25.99 -7.17 45.02
CA LYS A 583 26.26 -6.17 43.98
C LYS A 583 25.01 -5.88 43.13
N ASN A 584 24.23 -6.90 42.77
CA ASN A 584 22.97 -6.72 42.04
C ASN A 584 21.87 -6.13 42.94
N LEU A 585 21.81 -6.52 44.22
CA LEU A 585 20.90 -5.93 45.20
C LEU A 585 21.32 -4.48 45.53
N ALA A 586 22.61 -4.16 45.55
CA ALA A 586 23.13 -2.81 45.66
C ALA A 586 22.82 -1.99 44.39
N LEU A 587 22.94 -2.55 43.18
CA LEU A 587 22.53 -1.90 41.93
C LEU A 587 21.01 -1.71 41.86
N LEU A 588 20.21 -2.62 42.41
CA LEU A 588 18.77 -2.49 42.56
C LEU A 588 18.42 -1.37 43.55
N VAL A 589 19.04 -1.36 44.73
CA VAL A 589 18.87 -0.30 45.74
C VAL A 589 19.40 1.06 45.26
N LEU A 590 20.41 1.07 44.38
CA LEU A 590 20.99 2.27 43.78
C LEU A 590 20.25 2.73 42.50
N THR A 591 19.30 1.94 42.00
CA THR A 591 18.30 2.35 40.99
C THR A 591 16.97 2.78 41.61
N PHE A 592 16.66 2.37 42.85
CA PHE A 592 15.58 2.94 43.67
C PHE A 592 15.67 4.45 43.99
N PRO A 593 16.82 5.18 43.96
CA PRO A 593 16.86 6.60 44.26
C PRO A 593 16.21 7.48 43.20
N SER A 594 15.82 6.95 42.03
CA SER A 594 15.04 7.75 41.07
C SER A 594 13.57 7.92 41.50
N HIS A 595 13.03 7.02 42.34
CA HIS A 595 11.62 7.09 42.74
C HIS A 595 11.35 8.03 43.92
N ILE A 596 12.33 8.22 44.81
CA ILE A 596 12.23 9.14 45.95
C ILE A 596 12.57 10.57 45.53
N ILE A 597 13.54 10.76 44.62
CA ILE A 597 13.87 12.08 44.08
C ILE A 597 12.74 12.61 43.17
N PHE A 598 12.06 11.73 42.42
CA PHE A 598 10.89 12.12 41.62
C PHE A 598 9.66 12.49 42.46
N ASN A 599 9.48 11.87 43.63
CA ASN A 599 8.42 12.25 44.58
C ASN A 599 8.75 13.50 45.39
N ARG A 600 10.03 13.80 45.67
CA ARG A 600 10.42 15.08 46.31
C ARG A 600 10.33 16.28 45.35
N CYS A 601 10.66 16.13 44.07
CA CYS A 601 10.41 17.18 43.08
C CYS A 601 8.92 17.37 42.73
N SER A 602 8.03 16.48 43.20
CA SER A 602 6.56 16.66 43.06
C SER A 602 5.92 17.40 44.24
N GLN A 603 6.70 17.88 45.22
CA GLN A 603 6.20 18.67 46.35
C GLN A 603 6.67 20.13 46.40
N ASP A 604 7.44 20.61 45.44
CA ASP A 604 7.67 22.05 45.22
C ASP A 604 6.87 22.59 44.03
#